data_AF-A0A524C532-F1
#
_entry.id   AF-A0A524C532-F1
#
_cell.length_a   1.000
_cell.length_b   1.000
_cell.length_c   1.000
_cell.angle_alpha   90.00
_cell.angle_beta   90.00
_cell.angle_gamma   90.00
#
_symmetry.space_group_name_H-M   'P 1'
#
loop_
_entity.id
_entity.type
_entity.pdbx_description
1 polymer ?
#
loop_
_entity_poly.entity_id
_entity_poly.type
_entity_poly.pdbx_seq_one_letter_code
_entity_poly.pdbx_strand_id
1 'polypeptide(L)'
;MPDKNGGSEGKPKPEDDTLDIGSLFRGTATITFLVEVVTAIMMLGSGVAFIISRSGLLEMLEGDVLVFLFLLGSMTTLFFFLGTISFFVRVNRKIGRTVFWEGVGQVDLSNPRVRTVVLIYGLAVGLVLVMGMYGYWLVWKYFFEAMAATSLSVFGFAVSLGGFVVAFLVQLVVAAVGRTASKVVRTVLAGES
;
A
#
# COMPACT_ATOMS: atom_id res chain seq x y z
N MET A 1 -17.26 -65.22 -24.58
CA MET A 1 -16.06 -65.10 -23.71
C MET A 1 -15.45 -63.71 -23.93
N PRO A 2 -14.94 -63.06 -22.86
CA PRO A 2 -14.69 -61.62 -22.77
C PRO A 2 -13.26 -61.23 -23.20
N ASP A 3 -13.04 -59.94 -23.52
CA ASP A 3 -11.86 -59.14 -23.13
C ASP A 3 -12.18 -57.65 -23.39
N LYS A 4 -12.47 -56.85 -22.37
CA LYS A 4 -11.53 -56.06 -21.56
C LYS A 4 -10.59 -55.19 -22.39
N ASN A 5 -10.99 -53.93 -22.59
CA ASN A 5 -10.06 -52.81 -22.47
C ASN A 5 -10.81 -51.61 -21.89
N GLY A 6 -10.56 -51.39 -20.59
CA GLY A 6 -11.08 -50.26 -19.86
C GLY A 6 -10.48 -48.98 -20.40
N GLY A 7 -11.36 -48.08 -20.84
CA GLY A 7 -11.02 -46.67 -20.93
C GLY A 7 -10.74 -46.18 -19.51
N SER A 8 -9.48 -45.95 -19.19
CA SER A 8 -9.13 -45.11 -18.06
C SER A 8 -9.53 -43.69 -18.44
N GLU A 9 -10.73 -43.31 -18.02
CA GLU A 9 -11.17 -41.93 -17.93
C GLU A 9 -10.04 -41.13 -17.30
N GLY A 10 -9.55 -40.14 -18.05
CA GLY A 10 -8.55 -39.20 -17.57
C GLY A 10 -9.07 -38.56 -16.30
N LYS A 11 -8.51 -38.96 -15.15
CA LYS A 11 -8.70 -38.25 -13.90
C LYS A 11 -8.47 -36.76 -14.18
N PRO A 12 -9.40 -35.86 -13.82
CA PRO A 12 -9.09 -34.44 -13.84
C PRO A 12 -7.87 -34.25 -12.93
N LYS A 13 -6.77 -33.72 -13.51
CA LYS A 13 -5.64 -33.25 -12.73
C LYS A 13 -6.21 -32.28 -11.69
N PRO A 14 -5.84 -32.39 -10.40
CA PRO A 14 -6.27 -31.42 -9.41
C PRO A 14 -5.88 -30.05 -9.92
N GLU A 15 -6.84 -29.12 -9.90
CA GLU A 15 -6.59 -27.71 -10.20
C GLU A 15 -5.27 -27.31 -9.56
N ASP A 16 -4.37 -26.83 -10.41
CA ASP A 16 -3.11 -26.23 -10.02
C ASP A 16 -3.35 -25.33 -8.80
N ASP A 17 -2.83 -25.76 -7.65
CA ASP A 17 -2.66 -25.01 -6.41
C ASP A 17 -1.61 -23.89 -6.63
N THR A 18 -1.64 -23.25 -7.79
CA THR A 18 -0.80 -22.14 -8.20
C THR A 18 -1.50 -20.86 -7.75
N LEU A 19 -1.37 -20.57 -6.46
CA LEU A 19 -1.69 -19.24 -5.96
C LEU A 19 -0.79 -18.25 -6.69
N ASP A 20 -1.36 -17.41 -7.57
CA ASP A 20 -0.63 -16.36 -8.28
C ASP A 20 -0.29 -15.22 -7.30
N ILE A 21 0.71 -15.49 -6.45
CA ILE A 21 1.29 -14.58 -5.46
C ILE A 21 1.73 -13.28 -6.15
N GLY A 22 2.17 -13.34 -7.41
CA GLY A 22 2.58 -12.16 -8.17
C GLY A 22 1.44 -11.17 -8.41
N SER A 23 0.26 -11.68 -8.78
CA SER A 23 -0.93 -10.84 -8.99
C SER A 23 -1.45 -10.22 -7.69
N LEU A 24 -1.48 -10.99 -6.59
CA LEU A 24 -1.89 -10.52 -5.25
C LEU A 24 -0.96 -9.42 -4.74
N PHE A 25 0.35 -9.63 -4.81
CA PHE A 25 1.34 -8.63 -4.38
C PHE A 25 1.27 -7.35 -5.22
N ARG A 26 1.03 -7.47 -6.53
CA ARG A 26 0.85 -6.31 -7.42
C ARG A 26 -0.43 -5.53 -7.08
N GLY A 27 -1.52 -6.24 -6.79
CA GLY A 27 -2.77 -5.65 -6.31
C GLY A 27 -2.58 -4.89 -5.00
N THR A 28 -1.96 -5.54 -4.00
CA THR A 28 -1.69 -4.93 -2.69
C THR A 28 -0.80 -3.69 -2.81
N ALA A 29 0.29 -3.74 -3.57
CA ALA A 29 1.18 -2.60 -3.76
C ALA A 29 0.49 -1.40 -4.45
N THR A 30 -0.43 -1.68 -5.38
CA THR A 30 -1.18 -0.64 -6.08
C THR A 30 -2.18 0.06 -5.14
N ILE A 31 -2.89 -0.74 -4.33
CA ILE A 31 -3.87 -0.22 -3.36
C ILE A 31 -3.20 0.60 -2.28
N THR A 32 -2.09 0.11 -1.70
CA THR A 32 -1.39 0.85 -0.63
C THR A 32 -0.79 2.14 -1.15
N PHE A 33 -0.24 2.14 -2.37
CA PHE A 33 0.22 3.36 -3.02
C PHE A 33 -0.91 4.37 -3.26
N LEU A 34 -2.12 3.91 -3.65
CA LEU A 34 -3.28 4.79 -3.76
C LEU A 34 -3.65 5.42 -2.42
N VAL A 35 -3.68 4.62 -1.34
CA VAL A 35 -3.96 5.11 0.01
C VAL A 35 -2.94 6.15 0.45
N GLU A 36 -1.65 5.90 0.23
CA GLU A 36 -0.55 6.83 0.56
C GLU A 36 -0.69 8.17 -0.17
N VAL A 37 -1.07 8.11 -1.45
CA VAL A 37 -1.28 9.29 -2.27
C VAL A 37 -2.49 10.11 -1.81
N VAL A 38 -3.64 9.46 -1.59
CA VAL A 38 -4.86 10.14 -1.13
C VAL A 38 -4.66 10.76 0.24
N THR A 39 -4.01 10.03 1.14
CA THR A 39 -3.69 10.52 2.49
C THR A 39 -2.70 11.68 2.44
N ALA A 40 -1.69 11.67 1.57
CA ALA A 40 -0.79 12.81 1.39
C ALA A 40 -1.52 14.07 0.92
N ILE A 41 -2.45 13.95 -0.04
CA ILE A 41 -3.29 15.08 -0.49
C ILE A 41 -4.15 15.59 0.66
N MET A 42 -4.80 14.68 1.42
CA MET A 42 -5.63 15.08 2.55
C MET A 42 -4.80 15.76 3.65
N MET A 43 -3.57 15.30 3.93
CA MET A 43 -2.66 15.99 4.86
C MET A 43 -2.36 17.42 4.40
N LEU A 44 -2.02 17.60 3.11
CA LEU A 44 -1.73 18.92 2.56
C LEU A 44 -2.97 19.84 2.65
N GLY A 45 -4.14 19.35 2.23
CA GLY A 45 -5.38 20.10 2.30
C GLY A 45 -5.76 20.49 3.73
N SER A 46 -5.60 19.55 4.67
CA SER A 46 -5.86 19.78 6.08
C SER A 46 -4.89 20.79 6.69
N GLY A 47 -3.60 20.72 6.32
CA GLY A 47 -2.59 21.68 6.74
C GLY A 47 -2.87 23.10 6.24
N VAL A 48 -3.23 23.23 4.96
CA VAL A 48 -3.62 24.53 4.39
C VAL A 48 -4.88 25.07 5.08
N ALA A 49 -5.91 24.24 5.28
CA ALA A 49 -7.12 24.63 5.97
C ALA A 49 -6.86 25.09 7.41
N PHE A 50 -5.93 24.44 8.12
CA PHE A 50 -5.51 24.86 9.46
C PHE A 50 -4.86 26.24 9.45
N ILE A 51 -3.97 26.52 8.50
CA ILE A 51 -3.30 27.84 8.36
C ILE A 51 -4.33 28.94 8.04
N ILE A 52 -5.26 28.68 7.12
CA ILE A 52 -6.28 29.64 6.73
C ILE A 52 -7.25 29.90 7.90
N SER A 53 -7.68 28.86 8.60
CA SER A 53 -8.59 29.00 9.76
C SER A 53 -7.94 29.81 10.88
N ARG A 54 -6.64 29.64 11.12
CA ARG A 54 -5.94 30.34 12.21
C ARG A 54 -5.60 31.79 11.89
N SER A 55 -5.50 32.15 10.62
CA SER A 55 -5.14 33.51 10.19
C SER A 55 -6.33 34.48 10.16
N GLY A 56 -7.56 34.01 10.37
CA GLY A 56 -8.76 34.87 10.37
C GLY A 56 -9.06 35.52 9.01
N LEU A 57 -8.31 35.17 7.97
CA LEU A 57 -8.40 35.77 6.63
C LEU A 57 -9.78 35.61 6.00
N LEU A 58 -10.52 34.56 6.36
CA LEU A 58 -11.87 34.30 5.83
C LEU A 58 -12.94 35.24 6.41
N GLU A 59 -12.77 35.73 7.65
CA GLU A 59 -13.78 36.55 8.33
C GLU A 59 -13.65 38.04 7.98
N MET A 60 -12.48 38.47 7.52
CA MET A 60 -12.22 39.86 7.10
C MET A 60 -12.42 40.11 5.60
N LEU A 61 -12.76 39.08 4.83
CA LEU A 61 -12.88 39.15 3.38
C LEU A 61 -14.31 39.44 2.94
N GLU A 62 -14.47 40.37 1.98
CA GLU A 62 -15.75 40.59 1.30
C GLU A 62 -16.23 39.31 0.59
N GLY A 63 -17.55 39.14 0.52
CA GLY A 63 -18.18 37.92 0.00
C GLY A 63 -17.72 37.55 -1.42
N ASP A 64 -17.49 38.53 -2.29
CA ASP A 64 -17.03 38.31 -3.66
C ASP A 64 -15.60 37.74 -3.72
N VAL A 65 -14.72 38.21 -2.84
CA VAL A 65 -13.34 37.71 -2.75
C VAL A 65 -13.32 36.28 -2.21
N LEU A 66 -14.25 35.94 -1.31
CA LEU A 66 -14.42 34.59 -0.76
C LEU A 66 -14.88 33.62 -1.86
N VAL A 67 -15.85 34.01 -2.69
CA VAL A 67 -16.29 33.22 -3.85
C VAL A 67 -15.13 33.01 -4.84
N PHE A 68 -14.36 34.07 -5.14
CA PHE A 68 -13.19 33.96 -6.01
C PHE A 68 -12.13 33.00 -5.45
N LEU A 69 -11.80 33.09 -4.16
CA LEU A 69 -10.88 32.17 -3.49
C LEU A 69 -11.38 30.73 -3.48
N PHE A 70 -12.69 30.52 -3.33
CA PHE A 70 -13.30 29.20 -3.39
C PHE A 70 -13.19 28.60 -4.79
N LEU A 71 -13.48 29.39 -5.83
CA LEU A 71 -13.29 29.00 -7.22
C LEU A 71 -11.82 28.64 -7.51
N LEU A 72 -10.89 29.51 -7.12
CA LEU A 72 -9.45 29.29 -7.29
C LEU A 72 -8.97 28.03 -6.54
N GLY A 73 -9.43 27.83 -5.30
CA GLY A 73 -9.14 26.66 -4.49
C GLY A 73 -9.66 25.36 -5.12
N SER A 74 -10.89 25.38 -5.64
CA SER A 74 -11.46 24.22 -6.34
C SER A 74 -10.71 23.89 -7.63
N MET A 75 -10.32 24.91 -8.41
CA MET A 75 -9.54 24.74 -9.63
C MET A 75 -8.14 24.16 -9.31
N THR A 76 -7.48 24.71 -8.29
CA THR A 76 -6.17 24.21 -7.83
C THR A 76 -6.27 22.75 -7.35
N THR A 77 -7.31 22.42 -6.58
CA THR A 77 -7.56 21.05 -6.10
C THR A 77 -7.76 20.09 -7.27
N LEU A 78 -8.50 20.49 -8.30
CA LEU A 78 -8.69 19.69 -9.51
C LEU A 78 -7.36 19.43 -10.24
N PHE A 79 -6.51 20.45 -10.40
CA PHE A 79 -5.19 20.28 -11.01
C PHE A 79 -4.30 19.33 -10.22
N PHE A 80 -4.28 19.46 -8.89
CA PHE A 80 -3.55 18.52 -8.04
C PHE A 80 -4.08 17.09 -8.18
N PHE A 81 -5.40 16.92 -8.20
CA PHE A 81 -6.02 15.61 -8.35
C PHE A 81 -5.65 14.94 -9.69
N LEU A 82 -5.78 15.66 -10.81
CA LEU A 82 -5.38 15.16 -12.13
C LEU A 82 -3.87 14.91 -12.21
N GLY A 83 -3.05 15.80 -11.67
CA GLY A 83 -1.60 15.64 -11.62
C GLY A 83 -1.19 14.40 -10.84
N THR A 84 -1.88 14.14 -9.73
CA THR A 84 -1.66 12.99 -8.87
C THR A 84 -2.06 11.68 -9.56
N ILE A 85 -3.21 11.64 -10.25
CA ILE A 85 -3.60 10.48 -11.09
C ILE A 85 -2.58 10.25 -12.21
N SER A 86 -2.09 11.32 -12.84
CA SER A 86 -1.09 11.24 -13.90
C SER A 86 0.24 10.69 -13.39
N PHE A 87 0.66 11.15 -12.22
CA PHE A 87 1.82 10.61 -11.50
C PHE A 87 1.60 9.14 -11.13
N PHE A 88 0.41 8.79 -10.66
CA PHE A 88 0.04 7.41 -10.30
C PHE A 88 0.17 6.45 -11.48
N VAL A 89 -0.37 6.79 -12.65
CA VAL A 89 -0.24 5.95 -13.85
C VAL A 89 1.23 5.76 -14.24
N ARG A 90 2.05 6.82 -14.09
CA ARG A 90 3.48 6.76 -14.41
C ARG A 90 4.26 5.89 -13.42
N VAL A 91 3.99 6.04 -12.12
CA VAL A 91 4.66 5.28 -11.06
C VAL A 91 4.20 3.83 -11.05
N ASN A 92 2.92 3.52 -11.26
CA ASN A 92 2.42 2.15 -11.39
C ASN A 92 3.13 1.38 -12.52
N ARG A 93 3.31 2.03 -13.68
CA ARG A 93 4.11 1.48 -14.80
C ARG A 93 5.59 1.25 -14.46
N LYS A 94 6.12 1.95 -13.44
CA LYS A 94 7.52 1.87 -13.01
C LYS A 94 7.70 0.84 -11.90
N ILE A 95 6.81 0.81 -10.91
CA ILE A 95 6.75 -0.20 -9.83
C ILE A 95 6.57 -1.59 -10.43
N GLY A 96 5.72 -1.76 -11.44
CA GLY A 96 5.58 -3.04 -12.16
C GLY A 96 6.88 -3.56 -12.78
N ARG A 97 7.85 -2.69 -13.07
CA ARG A 97 9.18 -3.03 -13.63
C ARG A 97 10.28 -3.15 -12.57
N THR A 98 10.19 -2.39 -11.48
CA THR A 98 11.24 -2.34 -10.44
C THR A 98 10.99 -3.35 -9.31
N VAL A 99 9.74 -3.68 -9.02
CA VAL A 99 9.39 -4.65 -7.96
C VAL A 99 9.46 -6.09 -8.47
N PHE A 100 9.31 -6.30 -9.77
CA PHE A 100 9.51 -7.60 -10.43
C PHE A 100 10.61 -7.46 -11.47
N TRP A 101 11.86 -7.65 -11.05
CA TRP A 101 12.90 -7.97 -12.02
C TRP A 101 12.53 -9.32 -12.65
N GLU A 102 12.46 -9.35 -13.98
CA GLU A 102 12.12 -10.52 -14.80
C GLU A 102 12.76 -11.80 -14.26
N GLY A 103 11.93 -12.78 -13.88
CA GLY A 103 12.39 -14.11 -13.43
C GLY A 103 11.81 -14.64 -12.11
N VAL A 104 10.91 -13.94 -11.42
CA VAL A 104 10.23 -14.49 -10.22
C VAL A 104 8.98 -15.27 -10.64
N GLY A 105 9.20 -16.37 -11.38
CA GLY A 105 8.18 -17.38 -11.65
C GLY A 105 8.26 -18.46 -10.58
N GLN A 106 7.17 -18.64 -9.83
CA GLN A 106 6.87 -19.76 -8.95
C GLN A 106 7.95 -20.16 -7.92
N VAL A 107 7.72 -19.77 -6.66
CA VAL A 107 8.49 -20.28 -5.53
C VAL A 107 7.98 -21.68 -5.21
N ASP A 108 8.80 -22.71 -5.40
CA ASP A 108 8.48 -24.05 -4.92
C ASP A 108 8.60 -24.11 -3.39
N LEU A 109 7.45 -24.11 -2.71
CA LEU A 109 7.32 -24.23 -1.25
C LEU A 109 7.58 -25.66 -0.74
N SER A 110 7.88 -26.60 -1.63
CA SER A 110 8.13 -28.01 -1.30
C SER A 110 9.34 -28.21 -0.37
N ASN A 111 10.32 -27.30 -0.40
CA ASN A 111 11.55 -27.44 0.40
C ASN A 111 11.37 -26.92 1.85
N PRO A 112 11.47 -27.78 2.88
CA PRO A 112 11.15 -27.41 4.27
C PRO A 112 12.07 -26.34 4.85
N ARG A 113 13.35 -26.25 4.42
CA ARG A 113 14.28 -25.21 4.88
C ARG A 113 13.87 -23.82 4.39
N VAL A 114 13.43 -23.72 3.13
CA VAL A 114 12.96 -22.48 2.52
C VAL A 114 11.69 -22.01 3.21
N ARG A 115 10.77 -22.93 3.47
CA ARG A 115 9.51 -22.65 4.17
C ARG A 115 9.73 -22.08 5.56
N THR A 116 10.64 -22.64 6.36
CA THR A 116 10.93 -22.14 7.71
C THR A 116 11.52 -20.73 7.68
N VAL A 117 12.47 -20.45 6.78
CA VAL A 117 13.09 -19.13 6.65
C VAL A 117 12.06 -18.08 6.22
N VAL A 118 11.27 -18.37 5.19
CA VAL A 118 10.21 -17.47 4.72
C VAL A 118 9.18 -17.19 5.83
N LEU A 119 8.82 -18.20 6.63
CA LEU A 119 7.86 -18.04 7.73
C LEU A 119 8.41 -17.17 8.86
N ILE A 120 9.67 -17.36 9.27
CA ILE A 120 10.30 -16.53 10.31
C ILE A 120 10.41 -15.07 9.86
N TYR A 121 10.84 -14.84 8.60
CA TYR A 121 10.89 -13.48 8.05
C TYR A 121 9.52 -12.85 7.91
N GLY A 122 8.52 -13.59 7.41
CA GLY A 122 7.14 -13.14 7.31
C GLY A 122 6.57 -12.76 8.68
N LEU A 123 6.88 -13.54 9.71
CA LEU A 123 6.46 -13.28 11.08
C LEU A 123 7.15 -12.04 11.68
N ALA A 124 8.46 -11.88 11.47
CA ALA A 124 9.19 -10.70 11.90
C ALA A 124 8.64 -9.42 11.25
N VAL A 125 8.37 -9.48 9.95
CA VAL A 125 7.79 -8.37 9.19
C VAL A 125 6.36 -8.06 9.64
N GLY A 126 5.54 -9.09 9.93
CA GLY A 126 4.21 -8.92 10.50
C GLY A 126 4.24 -8.27 11.88
N LEU A 127 5.18 -8.64 12.75
CA LEU A 127 5.39 -8.01 14.06
C LEU A 127 5.74 -6.53 13.95
N VAL A 128 6.61 -6.15 12.99
CA VAL A 128 6.94 -4.74 12.72
C VAL A 128 5.70 -3.96 12.32
N LEU A 129 4.82 -4.55 11.51
CA LEU A 129 3.58 -3.91 11.08
C LEU A 129 2.60 -3.70 12.25
N VAL A 130 2.43 -4.70 13.11
CA VAL A 130 1.60 -4.58 14.33
C VAL A 130 2.17 -3.52 15.26
N MET A 131 3.48 -3.51 15.49
CA MET A 131 4.17 -2.49 16.29
C MET A 131 4.00 -1.10 15.71
N GLY A 132 4.10 -0.93 14.39
CA GLY A 132 3.89 0.36 13.73
C GLY A 132 2.46 0.87 13.88
N MET A 133 1.47 -0.01 13.71
CA MET A 133 0.05 0.33 13.87
C MET A 133 -0.28 0.71 15.33
N TYR A 134 0.25 -0.05 16.29
CA TYR A 134 0.10 0.26 17.71
C TYR A 134 0.85 1.56 18.09
N GLY A 135 2.04 1.78 17.54
CA GLY A 135 2.81 3.01 17.71
C GLY A 135 2.04 4.23 17.21
N TYR A 136 1.38 4.13 16.06
CA TYR A 136 0.50 5.20 15.58
C TYR A 136 -0.71 5.43 16.50
N TRP A 137 -1.34 4.36 17.00
CA TRP A 137 -2.43 4.47 17.98
C TRP A 137 -1.99 5.20 19.27
N LEU A 138 -0.78 4.94 19.75
CA LEU A 138 -0.18 5.67 20.87
C LEU A 138 -0.03 7.16 20.56
N VAL A 139 0.53 7.50 19.39
CA VAL A 139 0.66 8.90 18.96
C VAL A 139 -0.71 9.58 18.88
N TRP A 140 -1.71 8.89 18.34
CA TRP A 140 -3.09 9.39 18.30
C TRP A 140 -3.59 9.73 19.71
N LYS A 141 -3.53 8.77 20.64
CA LYS A 141 -4.05 8.91 21.99
C LYS A 141 -3.35 10.02 22.79
N TYR A 142 -2.01 10.08 22.74
CA TYR A 142 -1.25 10.98 23.60
C TYR A 142 -1.05 12.38 23.01
N PHE A 143 -1.09 12.54 21.69
CA PHE A 143 -0.83 13.84 21.04
C PHE A 143 -2.05 14.36 20.29
N PHE A 144 -2.66 13.56 19.42
CA PHE A 144 -3.70 14.06 18.52
C PHE A 144 -5.08 14.12 19.15
N GLU A 145 -5.42 13.28 20.12
CA GLU A 145 -6.77 13.22 20.70
C GLU A 145 -7.25 14.59 21.22
N ALA A 146 -6.44 15.25 22.04
CA ALA A 146 -6.76 16.57 22.57
C ALA A 146 -6.81 17.66 21.49
N MET A 147 -5.89 17.62 20.52
CA MET A 147 -5.83 18.65 19.46
C MET A 147 -6.93 18.47 18.41
N ALA A 148 -7.25 17.22 18.05
CA ALA A 148 -8.28 16.88 17.09
C ALA A 148 -9.68 17.21 17.61
N ALA A 149 -9.91 17.16 18.92
CA ALA A 149 -11.16 17.62 19.53
C ALA A 149 -11.41 19.13 19.34
N THR A 150 -10.35 19.93 19.15
CA THR A 150 -10.45 21.38 19.00
C THR A 150 -10.59 21.86 17.56
N SER A 151 -10.22 21.03 16.58
CA SER A 151 -10.14 21.46 15.18
C SER A 151 -10.34 20.30 14.21
N LEU A 152 -11.32 20.47 13.32
CA LEU A 152 -11.63 19.50 12.26
C LEU A 152 -10.45 19.30 11.29
N SER A 153 -9.67 20.35 11.03
CA SER A 153 -8.50 20.25 10.16
C SER A 153 -7.36 19.48 10.82
N VAL A 154 -7.18 19.61 12.14
CA VAL A 154 -6.22 18.78 12.89
C VAL A 154 -6.64 17.31 12.90
N PHE A 155 -7.94 17.04 13.06
CA PHE A 155 -8.49 15.68 12.93
C PHE A 155 -8.20 15.10 11.54
N GLY A 156 -8.52 15.84 10.47
CA GLY A 156 -8.26 15.43 9.08
C GLY A 156 -6.78 15.16 8.81
N PHE A 157 -5.91 16.03 9.31
CA PHE A 157 -4.46 15.85 9.20
C PHE A 157 -3.97 14.58 9.92
N ALA A 158 -4.40 14.39 11.16
CA ALA A 158 -3.99 13.26 11.98
C ALA A 158 -4.43 11.93 11.33
N VAL A 159 -5.71 11.78 10.98
CA VAL A 159 -6.21 10.57 10.30
C VAL A 159 -5.43 10.28 9.02
N SER A 160 -5.14 11.32 8.24
CA SER A 160 -4.37 11.19 7.00
C SER A 160 -2.93 10.75 7.26
N LEU A 161 -2.27 11.29 8.29
CA LEU A 161 -0.94 10.87 8.70
C LEU A 161 -0.91 9.38 9.10
N GLY A 162 -1.93 8.92 9.81
CA GLY A 162 -2.07 7.50 10.16
C GLY A 162 -2.20 6.60 8.93
N GLY A 163 -3.10 6.96 8.02
CA GLY A 163 -3.27 6.23 6.77
C GLY A 163 -2.00 6.20 5.93
N PHE A 164 -1.27 7.31 5.87
CA PHE A 164 0.02 7.42 5.18
C PHE A 164 1.06 6.48 5.78
N VAL A 165 1.26 6.52 7.11
CA VAL A 165 2.24 5.68 7.81
C VAL A 165 1.91 4.19 7.66
N VAL A 166 0.64 3.80 7.79
CA VAL A 166 0.23 2.40 7.63
C VAL A 166 0.45 1.93 6.18
N ALA A 167 0.05 2.74 5.19
CA ALA A 167 0.25 2.41 3.78
C ALA A 167 1.75 2.24 3.45
N PHE A 168 2.59 3.16 3.96
CA PHE A 168 4.04 3.10 3.81
C PHE A 168 4.64 1.84 4.46
N LEU A 169 4.21 1.48 5.67
CA LEU A 169 4.66 0.25 6.34
C LEU A 169 4.29 -1.01 5.55
N VAL A 170 3.07 -1.09 5.01
CA VAL A 170 2.65 -2.22 4.17
C VAL A 170 3.51 -2.31 2.90
N GLN A 171 3.85 -1.19 2.26
CA GLN A 171 4.73 -1.20 1.10
C GLN A 171 6.14 -1.68 1.45
N LEU A 172 6.68 -1.25 2.60
CA LEU A 172 7.99 -1.70 3.08
C LEU A 172 7.99 -3.21 3.31
N VAL A 173 6.92 -3.74 3.93
CA VAL A 173 6.68 -5.18 4.12
C VAL A 173 6.65 -5.91 2.77
N VAL A 174 5.82 -5.45 1.84
CA VAL A 174 5.67 -6.04 0.50
C VAL A 174 7.00 -6.03 -0.25
N ALA A 175 7.76 -4.95 -0.19
CA ALA A 175 9.06 -4.83 -0.83
C ALA A 175 10.12 -5.73 -0.17
N ALA A 176 10.13 -5.82 1.17
CA ALA A 176 11.04 -6.68 1.91
C ALA A 176 10.78 -8.16 1.62
N VAL A 177 9.51 -8.59 1.64
CA VAL A 177 9.09 -9.95 1.30
C VAL A 177 9.40 -10.28 -0.17
N GLY A 178 9.08 -9.38 -1.10
CA GLY A 178 9.37 -9.58 -2.53
C GLY A 178 10.87 -9.73 -2.83
N ARG A 179 11.72 -8.93 -2.18
CA ARG A 179 13.19 -9.05 -2.28
C ARG A 179 13.71 -10.34 -1.64
N THR A 180 13.12 -10.76 -0.53
CA THR A 180 13.57 -11.94 0.21
C THR A 180 13.18 -13.23 -0.52
N ALA A 181 11.96 -13.32 -1.04
CA ALA A 181 11.53 -14.43 -1.90
C ALA A 181 12.47 -14.60 -3.09
N SER A 182 12.84 -13.49 -3.74
CA SER A 182 13.78 -13.50 -4.87
C SER A 182 15.19 -13.95 -4.50
N LYS A 183 15.69 -13.57 -3.32
CA LYS A 183 17.02 -14.01 -2.82
C LYS A 183 17.03 -15.49 -2.47
N VAL A 184 16.01 -15.97 -1.74
CA VAL A 184 15.96 -17.35 -1.28
C VAL A 184 15.82 -18.32 -2.45
N VAL A 185 15.00 -17.99 -3.46
CA VAL A 185 14.90 -18.78 -4.70
C VAL A 185 16.25 -18.88 -5.41
N ARG A 186 17.00 -17.76 -5.53
CA ARG A 186 18.34 -17.77 -6.13
C ARG A 186 19.34 -18.61 -5.35
N THR A 187 19.36 -18.50 -4.03
CA THR A 187 20.32 -19.24 -3.18
C THR A 187 20.08 -20.75 -3.22
N VAL A 188 18.82 -21.17 -3.36
CA VAL A 188 18.45 -22.60 -3.44
C VAL A 188 18.77 -23.17 -4.82
N LEU A 189 18.43 -22.45 -5.90
CA LEU A 189 18.74 -22.87 -7.27
C LEU A 189 20.24 -22.85 -7.57
N ALA A 190 21.00 -21.92 -6.98
CA ALA A 190 22.47 -21.87 -7.13
C ALA A 190 23.20 -22.92 -6.26
N GLY A 191 22.51 -23.58 -5.34
CA GLY A 191 23.05 -24.63 -4.49
C GLY A 191 22.96 -26.04 -5.09
N GLU A 192 22.36 -26.19 -6.28
CA GLU A 192 22.26 -27.46 -7.02
C GLU A 192 23.31 -27.61 -8.14
N SER A 193 24.42 -26.86 -8.08
CA SER A 193 25.56 -26.99 -9.02
C SER A 193 26.75 -27.67 -8.36
#